data_AF-A0A1Z8XVN6-F1
#
_entry.id   AF-A0A1Z8XVN6-F1
#
_cell.length_a   1.000
_cell.length_b   1.000
_cell.length_c   1.000
_cell.angle_alpha   90.00
_cell.angle_beta   90.00
_cell.angle_gamma   90.00
#
_symmetry.space_group_name_H-M   'P 1'
#
loop_
_entity.id
_entity.type
_entity.pdbx_description
1 polymer ?
#
loop_
_entity_poly.entity_id
_entity_poly.type
_entity_poly.pdbx_seq_one_letter_code
_entity_poly.pdbx_strand_id
1 'polypeptide(L)'
;MNINTILIFFLLVFFNNEYSLLRANQEIQLNVNYSRLIGEYSISLEGDLTGSDSWVLQSSNDLNNWEDLDSFKENNIVRVPMRFPLKARYFRARKGEMVVPYLDDFIKHKQIWSDANLNDYVMEINWGVSWFFWHGLVTVQNNKVISAEAIDSNWFEPPQQRTVDEWFNHLRYYIDNRADQIDVIYDKELGYTKSVYIDFERMLADEEQNWRIIRVTPK
;
A
#
# COMPACT_ATOMS: atom_id res chain seq x y z
N MET A 1 3.07 15.04 -20.45
CA MET A 1 3.61 15.76 -19.28
C MET A 1 4.83 14.99 -18.81
N ASN A 2 6.03 15.57 -18.91
CA ASN A 2 7.28 14.88 -18.57
C ASN A 2 7.37 14.73 -17.04
N ILE A 3 7.29 13.49 -16.56
CA ILE A 3 7.43 13.16 -15.15
C ILE A 3 8.93 13.02 -14.86
N ASN A 4 9.54 14.04 -14.27
CA ASN A 4 10.92 13.98 -13.78
C ASN A 4 10.92 13.27 -12.42
N THR A 5 10.68 11.96 -12.39
CA THR A 5 10.84 11.16 -11.17
C THR A 5 12.33 10.94 -10.92
N ILE A 6 12.86 11.46 -9.82
CA ILE A 6 14.18 11.04 -9.32
C ILE A 6 13.98 9.69 -8.62
N LEU A 7 14.32 8.59 -9.32
CA LEU A 7 14.42 7.26 -8.72
C LEU A 7 15.84 7.04 -8.17
N ILE A 8 15.94 6.73 -6.88
CA ILE A 8 17.19 6.27 -6.26
C ILE A 8 17.06 4.74 -6.07
N PHE A 9 18.01 3.96 -6.57
CA PHE A 9 18.03 2.50 -6.47
C PHE A 9 18.95 2.04 -5.31
N PHE A 10 18.56 0.99 -4.56
CA PHE A 10 19.50 0.20 -3.77
C PHE A 10 19.35 -1.30 -4.03
N LEU A 11 20.49 -1.99 -3.97
CA LEU A 11 20.64 -3.43 -4.09
C LEU A 11 20.91 -4.01 -2.68
N LEU A 12 20.22 -5.09 -2.32
CA LEU A 12 20.55 -5.91 -1.15
C LEU A 12 20.61 -7.37 -1.62
N VAL A 13 21.84 -7.90 -1.72
CA VAL A 13 22.10 -9.31 -2.04
C VAL A 13 22.42 -10.03 -0.75
N PHE A 14 21.62 -11.04 -0.41
CA PHE A 14 21.98 -11.99 0.64
C PHE A 14 22.82 -13.11 0.06
N PHE A 15 24.13 -12.95 0.00
CA PHE A 15 25.11 -14.02 0.22
C PHE A 15 26.43 -13.37 0.67
N ASN A 16 26.88 -13.70 1.89
CA ASN A 16 28.20 -13.39 2.47
C ASN A 16 28.58 -11.90 2.57
N ASN A 17 28.34 -11.30 3.75
CA ASN A 17 29.14 -10.25 4.42
C ASN A 17 29.74 -9.06 3.64
N GLU A 18 29.34 -8.78 2.40
CA GLU A 18 29.87 -7.65 1.64
C GLU A 18 28.76 -6.68 1.23
N TYR A 19 28.72 -5.54 1.92
CA TYR A 19 27.86 -4.42 1.59
C TYR A 19 28.45 -3.68 0.39
N SER A 20 27.77 -3.73 -0.76
CA SER A 20 28.15 -2.93 -1.93
C SER A 20 27.34 -1.64 -1.96
N LEU A 21 28.00 -0.52 -1.65
CA LEU A 21 27.49 0.84 -1.82
C LEU A 21 27.41 1.15 -3.32
N LEU A 22 26.21 1.22 -3.89
CA LEU A 22 25.99 1.80 -5.22
C LEU A 22 25.45 3.22 -5.05
N ARG A 23 26.23 4.21 -5.48
CA ARG A 23 25.93 5.64 -5.37
C ARG A 23 24.98 6.07 -6.49
N ALA A 24 23.85 6.67 -6.14
CA ALA A 24 23.05 7.48 -7.06
C ALA A 24 22.75 8.83 -6.37
N ASN A 25 23.15 9.92 -7.03
CA ASN A 25 23.25 11.30 -6.53
C ASN A 25 24.19 11.50 -5.32
N GLN A 26 25.11 12.46 -5.42
CA GLN A 26 26.10 12.73 -4.37
C GLN A 26 25.50 13.33 -3.09
N GLU A 27 24.21 13.70 -3.09
CA GLU A 27 23.60 14.55 -2.06
C GLU A 27 22.63 13.84 -1.11
N ILE A 28 22.09 12.65 -1.45
CA ILE A 28 21.13 11.92 -0.62
C ILE A 28 21.53 10.45 -0.51
N GLN A 29 21.58 9.92 0.71
CA GLN A 29 22.05 8.59 1.05
C GLN A 29 21.01 7.82 1.86
N LEU A 30 20.71 6.59 1.43
CA LEU A 30 19.93 5.63 2.20
C LEU A 30 20.87 4.65 2.89
N ASN A 31 20.90 4.67 4.21
CA ASN A 31 21.73 3.77 5.00
C ASN A 31 20.86 2.65 5.56
N VAL A 32 21.29 1.40 5.40
CA VAL A 32 20.58 0.22 5.92
C VAL A 32 21.47 -0.49 6.94
N ASN A 33 21.03 -0.52 8.19
CA ASN A 33 21.72 -1.21 9.27
C ASN A 33 20.86 -2.36 9.78
N TYR A 34 21.40 -3.58 9.86
CA TYR A 34 20.68 -4.74 10.34
C TYR A 34 21.16 -5.14 11.74
N SER A 35 20.23 -5.24 12.69
CA SER A 35 20.51 -5.74 14.03
C SER A 35 19.98 -7.17 14.19
N ARG A 36 20.90 -8.14 14.24
CA ARG A 36 20.58 -9.56 14.52
C ARG A 36 19.96 -9.77 15.90
N LEU A 37 20.25 -8.91 16.86
CA LEU A 37 19.77 -9.04 18.25
C LEU A 37 18.27 -8.84 18.37
N ILE A 38 17.73 -7.90 17.59
CA ILE A 38 16.31 -7.54 17.62
C ILE A 38 15.56 -7.99 16.35
N GLY A 39 16.27 -8.47 15.33
CA GLY A 39 15.66 -8.93 14.08
C GLY A 39 15.06 -7.81 13.25
N GLU A 40 15.67 -6.62 13.26
CA GLU A 40 15.16 -5.44 12.55
C GLU A 40 16.22 -4.76 11.70
N TYR A 41 15.78 -4.16 10.59
CA TYR A 41 16.54 -3.17 9.84
C TYR A 41 16.22 -1.77 10.39
N SER A 42 17.27 -0.99 10.67
CA SER A 42 17.20 0.45 10.85
C SER A 42 17.64 1.10 9.55
N ILE A 43 16.72 1.79 8.89
CA ILE A 43 16.96 2.41 7.59
C ILE A 43 16.91 3.93 7.77
N SER A 44 18.01 4.62 7.53
CA SER A 44 18.07 6.09 7.63
C SER A 44 18.27 6.77 6.29
N LEU A 45 17.71 7.97 6.15
CA LEU A 45 17.89 8.85 5.00
C LEU A 45 18.71 10.07 5.44
N GLU A 46 19.83 10.32 4.77
CA GLU A 46 20.76 11.41 5.07
C GLU A 46 20.99 12.26 3.82
N GLY A 47 21.21 13.57 3.98
CA GLY A 47 21.44 14.47 2.85
C GLY A 47 20.70 15.80 2.96
N ASP A 48 20.67 16.56 1.86
CA ASP A 48 19.79 17.72 1.75
C ASP A 48 18.35 17.25 1.46
N LEU A 49 17.56 17.18 2.54
CA LEU A 49 16.15 16.80 2.49
C LEU A 49 15.22 18.02 2.48
N THR A 50 15.75 19.22 2.21
CA THR A 50 14.94 20.44 2.24
C THR A 50 13.88 20.45 1.12
N GLY A 51 12.66 20.91 1.48
CA GLY A 51 11.48 20.92 0.61
C GLY A 51 10.20 20.55 1.37
N SER A 52 9.03 20.75 0.75
CA SER A 52 7.72 20.28 1.24
C SER A 52 7.45 18.79 0.95
N ASP A 53 8.51 18.06 0.59
CA ASP A 53 8.43 16.77 -0.06
C ASP A 53 8.47 15.67 1.00
N SER A 54 7.52 14.74 0.93
CA SER A 54 7.54 13.56 1.79
C SER A 54 8.45 12.50 1.18
N TRP A 55 9.38 11.94 1.97
CA TRP A 55 10.18 10.81 1.54
C TRP A 55 9.54 9.53 2.05
N VAL A 56 9.42 8.53 1.18
CA VAL A 56 8.79 7.25 1.50
C VAL A 56 9.80 6.14 1.29
N LEU A 57 9.99 5.31 2.31
CA LEU A 57 10.72 4.06 2.19
C LEU A 57 9.85 3.07 1.43
N GLN A 58 10.40 2.46 0.40
CA GLN A 58 9.78 1.36 -0.32
C GLN A 58 10.63 0.11 -0.21
N SER A 59 10.00 -1.06 -0.34
CA SER A 59 10.72 -2.32 -0.55
C SER A 59 10.18 -3.14 -1.71
N SER A 60 11.05 -4.00 -2.24
CA SER A 60 10.72 -4.94 -3.31
C SER A 60 11.38 -6.28 -3.03
N ASN A 61 10.79 -7.37 -3.51
CA ASN A 61 11.41 -8.70 -3.49
C ASN A 61 12.02 -9.08 -4.85
N ASP A 62 11.74 -8.32 -5.92
CA ASP A 62 12.04 -8.67 -7.30
C ASP A 62 12.60 -7.50 -8.14
N LEU A 63 12.82 -6.33 -7.52
CA LEU A 63 13.21 -5.05 -8.12
C LEU A 63 12.17 -4.43 -9.08
N ASN A 64 11.07 -5.12 -9.36
CA ASN A 64 10.03 -4.68 -10.29
C ASN A 64 8.83 -4.11 -9.55
N ASN A 65 8.35 -4.84 -8.53
CA ASN A 65 7.20 -4.47 -7.73
C ASN A 65 7.67 -3.85 -6.41
N TRP A 66 7.32 -2.58 -6.20
CA TRP A 66 7.73 -1.81 -5.03
C TRP A 66 6.53 -1.44 -4.17
N GLU A 67 6.63 -1.67 -2.87
CA GLU A 67 5.61 -1.33 -1.88
C GLU A 67 6.12 -0.29 -0.90
N ASP A 68 5.27 0.69 -0.59
CA ASP A 68 5.54 1.69 0.45
C ASP A 68 5.51 1.02 1.84
N LEU A 69 6.54 1.28 2.65
CA LEU A 69 6.72 0.70 3.99
C LEU A 69 6.45 1.70 5.11
N ASP A 70 6.96 2.92 4.97
CA ASP A 70 6.73 4.03 5.90
C ASP A 70 7.27 5.32 5.28
N SER A 71 6.87 6.45 5.84
CA SER A 71 7.41 7.76 5.53
C SER A 71 8.59 8.10 6.43
N PHE A 72 9.64 8.73 5.90
CA PHE A 72 10.71 9.30 6.70
C PHE A 72 10.21 10.56 7.42
N LYS A 73 10.18 10.51 8.76
CA LYS A 73 9.71 11.59 9.65
C LYS A 73 10.90 12.33 10.28
N GLU A 74 10.68 13.09 11.35
CA GLU A 74 11.66 13.98 12.00
C GLU A 74 13.09 13.41 12.17
N ASN A 75 13.23 12.12 12.49
CA ASN A 75 14.54 11.48 12.69
C ASN A 75 15.11 10.81 11.43
N ASN A 76 14.39 10.85 10.32
CA ASN A 76 14.69 10.19 9.05
C ASN A 76 15.09 8.72 9.20
N ILE A 77 14.53 8.02 10.19
CA ILE A 77 14.78 6.60 10.45
C ILE A 77 13.46 5.85 10.39
N VAL A 78 13.44 4.78 9.60
CA VAL A 78 12.36 3.80 9.54
C VAL A 78 12.88 2.46 10.04
N ARG A 79 12.12 1.80 10.91
CA ARG A 79 12.43 0.46 11.41
C ARG A 79 11.58 -0.56 10.68
N VAL A 80 12.23 -1.58 10.13
CA VAL A 80 11.56 -2.63 9.37
C VAL A 80 11.86 -3.98 9.99
N PRO A 81 10.86 -4.73 10.47
CA PRO A 81 11.10 -6.06 10.99
C PRO A 81 11.53 -7.01 9.87
N MET A 82 12.41 -7.93 10.23
CA MET A 82 12.78 -9.05 9.39
C MET A 82 11.59 -10.00 9.23
N ARG A 83 11.31 -10.43 8.00
CA ARG A 83 10.27 -11.41 7.70
C ARG A 83 10.90 -12.75 7.33
N PHE A 84 10.33 -13.83 7.85
CA PHE A 84 10.72 -15.19 7.51
C PHE A 84 9.68 -15.83 6.55
N PRO A 85 10.10 -16.71 5.63
CA PRO A 85 11.48 -17.09 5.33
C PRO A 85 12.29 -15.94 4.73
N LEU A 86 13.61 -15.98 4.90
CA LEU A 86 14.52 -15.00 4.33
C LEU A 86 14.45 -15.02 2.81
N LYS A 87 13.83 -13.98 2.24
CA LYS A 87 13.83 -13.71 0.81
C LYS A 87 14.69 -12.47 0.54
N ALA A 88 15.20 -12.38 -0.68
CA ALA A 88 15.84 -11.15 -1.14
C ALA A 88 14.85 -10.00 -0.97
N ARG A 89 15.29 -8.91 -0.35
CA ARG A 89 14.49 -7.71 -0.12
C ARG A 89 15.36 -6.49 -0.40
N TYR A 90 14.89 -5.67 -1.31
CA TYR A 90 15.49 -4.43 -1.77
C TYR A 90 14.77 -3.27 -1.10
N PHE A 91 15.48 -2.19 -0.83
CA PHE A 91 14.91 -0.97 -0.28
C PHE A 91 15.19 0.19 -1.22
N ARG A 92 14.35 1.22 -1.20
CA ARG A 92 14.66 2.51 -1.82
C ARG A 92 13.92 3.63 -1.13
N ALA A 93 14.44 4.84 -1.22
CA ALA A 93 13.70 6.03 -0.86
C ALA A 93 13.10 6.65 -2.12
N ARG A 94 11.81 6.95 -2.10
CA ARG A 94 11.10 7.69 -3.14
C ARG A 94 10.76 9.07 -2.61
N LYS A 95 11.18 10.10 -3.34
CA LYS A 95 10.72 11.48 -3.08
C LYS A 95 9.30 11.62 -3.61
N GLY A 96 8.35 11.97 -2.74
CA GLY A 96 7.02 12.43 -3.12
C GLY A 96 7.07 13.92 -3.43
N GLU A 97 6.37 14.36 -4.49
CA GLU A 97 6.32 15.78 -4.86
C GLU A 97 5.58 16.66 -3.84
N MET A 98 4.76 16.06 -2.97
CA MET A 98 4.02 16.70 -1.88
C MET A 98 3.74 15.70 -0.76
N VAL A 99 3.35 16.18 0.43
CA VAL A 99 2.76 15.36 1.50
C VAL A 99 1.40 14.81 1.04
N VAL A 100 1.21 13.51 1.14
CA VAL A 100 -0.05 12.84 0.79
C VAL A 100 -0.82 12.51 2.08
N PRO A 101 -1.95 13.20 2.38
CA PRO A 101 -2.61 13.13 3.68
C PRO A 101 -3.09 11.73 4.10
N TYR A 102 -3.23 10.79 3.16
CA TYR A 102 -3.79 9.45 3.38
C TYR A 102 -2.74 8.34 3.40
N LEU A 103 -1.49 8.66 3.04
CA LEU A 103 -0.49 7.64 2.73
C LEU A 103 -0.03 6.89 3.97
N ASP A 104 0.21 7.58 5.08
CA ASP A 104 0.64 6.97 6.33
C ASP A 104 -0.42 5.98 6.87
N ASP A 105 -1.68 6.39 6.88
CA ASP A 105 -2.79 5.51 7.31
C ASP A 105 -2.97 4.33 6.35
N PHE A 106 -2.86 4.56 5.04
CA PHE A 106 -2.88 3.49 4.05
C PHE A 106 -1.79 2.45 4.30
N ILE A 107 -0.53 2.89 4.44
CA ILE A 107 0.63 2.01 4.67
C ILE A 107 0.42 1.20 5.95
N LYS A 108 0.06 1.87 7.05
CA LYS A 108 -0.16 1.23 8.36
C LYS A 108 -1.23 0.15 8.28
N HIS A 109 -2.38 0.43 7.68
CA HIS A 109 -3.50 -0.50 7.67
C HIS A 109 -3.31 -1.63 6.65
N LYS A 110 -2.66 -1.37 5.51
CA LYS A 110 -2.19 -2.43 4.60
C LYS A 110 -1.23 -3.38 5.31
N GLN A 111 -0.36 -2.86 6.17
CA GLN A 111 0.56 -3.67 6.98
C GLN A 111 -0.20 -4.55 8.00
N ILE A 112 -1.19 -4.00 8.71
CA ILE A 112 -2.05 -4.78 9.63
C ILE A 112 -2.73 -5.93 8.89
N TRP A 113 -3.31 -5.65 7.72
CA TRP A 113 -3.94 -6.69 6.88
C TRP A 113 -2.93 -7.76 6.45
N SER A 114 -1.75 -7.35 5.96
CA SER A 114 -0.70 -8.29 5.56
C SER A 114 -0.23 -9.17 6.71
N ASP A 115 -0.14 -8.63 7.94
CA ASP A 115 0.32 -9.37 9.12
C ASP A 115 -0.75 -10.32 9.68
N ALA A 116 -2.03 -10.04 9.42
CA ALA A 116 -3.12 -10.97 9.73
C ALA A 116 -2.99 -12.29 8.93
N ASN A 117 -2.28 -12.28 7.80
CA ASN A 117 -1.95 -13.45 6.97
C ASN A 117 -3.19 -14.31 6.64
N LEU A 118 -4.31 -13.64 6.37
CA LEU A 118 -5.60 -14.27 6.14
C LEU A 118 -5.77 -14.60 4.65
N ASN A 119 -5.57 -15.86 4.28
CA ASN A 119 -5.63 -16.31 2.88
C ASN A 119 -6.97 -16.96 2.50
N ASP A 120 -7.79 -17.30 3.51
CA ASP A 120 -9.09 -17.95 3.39
C ASP A 120 -10.14 -17.14 4.18
N TYR A 121 -11.13 -16.57 3.49
CA TYR A 121 -12.15 -15.74 4.14
C TYR A 121 -13.42 -15.57 3.29
N VAL A 122 -14.49 -15.12 3.92
CA VAL A 122 -15.66 -14.52 3.24
C VAL A 122 -15.68 -13.03 3.50
N MET A 123 -15.80 -12.25 2.43
CA MET A 123 -15.96 -10.81 2.48
C MET A 123 -17.38 -10.45 2.05
N GLU A 124 -18.10 -9.69 2.87
CA GLU A 124 -19.33 -9.03 2.45
C GLU A 124 -19.00 -7.60 2.05
N ILE A 125 -19.34 -7.23 0.82
CA ILE A 125 -18.98 -5.94 0.21
C ILE A 125 -20.22 -5.29 -0.39
N ASN A 126 -20.36 -3.99 -0.14
CA ASN A 126 -21.29 -3.12 -0.84
C ASN A 126 -20.46 -2.10 -1.61
N TRP A 127 -20.61 -2.06 -2.93
CA TRP A 127 -19.89 -1.18 -3.83
C TRP A 127 -20.89 -0.36 -4.65
N GLY A 128 -20.54 0.88 -4.95
CA GLY A 128 -21.32 1.75 -5.82
C GLY A 128 -20.45 2.69 -6.65
N VAL A 129 -20.92 2.96 -7.87
CA VAL A 129 -20.42 4.01 -8.75
C VAL A 129 -21.59 4.68 -9.43
N SER A 130 -21.71 6.00 -9.28
CA SER A 130 -22.86 6.75 -9.79
C SER A 130 -24.20 6.09 -9.38
N TRP A 131 -25.01 5.63 -10.35
CA TRP A 131 -26.28 4.93 -10.09
C TRP A 131 -26.17 3.40 -10.01
N PHE A 132 -25.00 2.82 -10.24
CA PHE A 132 -24.78 1.37 -10.19
C PHE A 132 -24.32 0.94 -8.80
N PHE A 133 -24.82 -0.18 -8.32
CA PHE A 133 -24.37 -0.78 -7.07
C PHE A 133 -24.38 -2.30 -7.12
N TRP A 134 -23.51 -2.89 -6.31
CA TRP A 134 -23.44 -4.32 -6.08
C TRP A 134 -23.20 -4.60 -4.60
N HIS A 135 -24.08 -5.38 -3.98
CA HIS A 135 -23.94 -5.88 -2.62
C HIS A 135 -23.95 -7.40 -2.65
N GLY A 136 -22.92 -8.01 -2.09
CA GLY A 136 -22.83 -9.47 -2.07
C GLY A 136 -21.67 -10.03 -1.26
N LEU A 137 -21.52 -11.34 -1.37
CA LEU A 137 -20.51 -12.14 -0.67
C LEU A 137 -19.45 -12.61 -1.66
N VAL A 138 -18.19 -12.41 -1.31
CA VAL A 138 -17.05 -12.95 -2.04
C VAL A 138 -16.32 -13.95 -1.17
N THR A 139 -16.17 -15.17 -1.65
CA THR A 139 -15.39 -16.20 -0.96
C THR A 139 -14.00 -16.28 -1.58
N VAL A 140 -12.98 -16.15 -0.73
CA VAL A 140 -11.58 -16.29 -1.09
C VAL A 140 -11.02 -17.54 -0.43
N GLN A 141 -10.31 -18.36 -1.21
CA GLN A 141 -9.58 -19.52 -0.74
C GLN A 141 -8.22 -19.60 -1.41
N ASN A 142 -7.15 -19.79 -0.62
CA ASN A 142 -5.76 -19.77 -1.07
C ASN A 142 -5.43 -18.51 -1.90
N ASN A 143 -5.88 -17.33 -1.43
CA ASN A 143 -5.75 -16.05 -2.12
C ASN A 143 -6.42 -15.98 -3.50
N LYS A 144 -7.36 -16.88 -3.78
CA LYS A 144 -8.12 -16.90 -5.03
C LYS A 144 -9.60 -16.77 -4.76
N VAL A 145 -10.27 -15.94 -5.55
CA VAL A 145 -11.72 -15.83 -5.53
C VAL A 145 -12.31 -17.14 -6.06
N ILE A 146 -13.10 -17.83 -5.24
CA ILE A 146 -13.78 -19.07 -5.63
C ILE A 146 -15.28 -18.86 -5.88
N SER A 147 -15.90 -17.84 -5.27
CA SER A 147 -17.26 -17.43 -5.57
C SER A 147 -17.47 -15.94 -5.32
N ALA A 148 -18.40 -15.35 -6.06
CA ALA A 148 -18.94 -14.02 -5.84
C ALA A 148 -20.46 -14.09 -6.06
N GLU A 149 -21.24 -13.95 -4.99
CA GLU A 149 -22.69 -14.14 -4.99
C GLU A 149 -23.36 -12.82 -4.60
N ALA A 150 -24.24 -12.32 -5.47
CA ALA A 150 -25.00 -11.10 -5.20
C ALA A 150 -26.09 -11.37 -4.14
N ILE A 151 -26.20 -10.47 -3.18
CA ILE A 151 -27.34 -10.36 -2.26
C ILE A 151 -28.37 -9.40 -2.86
N ASP A 152 -27.92 -8.23 -3.31
CA ASP A 152 -28.74 -7.20 -3.96
C ASP A 152 -27.87 -6.39 -4.94
N SER A 153 -28.39 -6.08 -6.13
CA SER A 153 -27.65 -5.32 -7.14
C SER A 153 -28.56 -4.86 -8.27
N ASN A 154 -28.24 -3.69 -8.84
CA ASN A 154 -28.77 -3.25 -10.13
C ASN A 154 -27.73 -3.34 -11.27
N TRP A 155 -26.62 -4.04 -11.02
CA TRP A 155 -25.52 -4.27 -11.93
C TRP A 155 -25.26 -5.77 -12.08
N PHE A 156 -25.06 -6.25 -13.31
CA PHE A 156 -25.09 -7.69 -13.56
C PHE A 156 -23.86 -8.42 -12.99
N GLU A 157 -22.71 -7.75 -12.97
CA GLU A 157 -21.44 -8.35 -12.60
C GLU A 157 -20.97 -7.84 -11.23
N PRO A 158 -20.28 -8.67 -10.43
CA PRO A 158 -19.58 -8.16 -9.24
C PRO A 158 -18.53 -7.11 -9.62
N PRO A 159 -18.12 -6.24 -8.69
CA PRO A 159 -17.00 -5.32 -8.91
C PRO A 159 -15.75 -6.10 -9.33
N GLN A 160 -14.86 -5.44 -10.08
CA GLN A 160 -13.61 -6.06 -10.55
C GLN A 160 -12.74 -6.49 -9.36
N GLN A 161 -12.69 -5.65 -8.32
CA GLN A 161 -12.01 -5.88 -7.06
C GLN A 161 -12.84 -6.84 -6.20
N ARG A 162 -12.27 -8.01 -5.91
CA ARG A 162 -12.96 -9.12 -5.25
C ARG A 162 -12.19 -9.64 -4.03
N THR A 163 -10.94 -9.24 -3.87
CA THR A 163 -10.13 -9.48 -2.66
C THR A 163 -9.88 -8.18 -1.91
N VAL A 164 -9.51 -8.28 -0.62
CA VAL A 164 -9.14 -7.11 0.18
C VAL A 164 -7.91 -6.43 -0.40
N ASP A 165 -6.95 -7.21 -0.90
CA ASP A 165 -5.75 -6.68 -1.56
C ASP A 165 -6.08 -5.91 -2.85
N GLU A 166 -7.05 -6.38 -3.65
CA GLU A 166 -7.53 -5.64 -4.81
C GLU A 166 -8.21 -4.33 -4.43
N TRP A 167 -8.96 -4.30 -3.31
CA TRP A 167 -9.54 -3.05 -2.79
C TRP A 167 -8.46 -2.07 -2.28
N PHE A 168 -7.38 -2.56 -1.67
CA PHE A 168 -6.23 -1.72 -1.34
C PHE A 168 -5.56 -1.16 -2.59
N ASN A 169 -5.37 -1.99 -3.63
CA ASN A 169 -4.78 -1.53 -4.89
C ASN A 169 -5.66 -0.49 -5.59
N HIS A 170 -6.99 -0.65 -5.50
CA HIS A 170 -7.94 0.32 -6.04
C HIS A 170 -7.86 1.66 -5.30
N LEU A 171 -7.87 1.66 -3.96
CA LEU A 171 -7.61 2.88 -3.18
C LEU A 171 -6.26 3.51 -3.53
N ARG A 172 -5.22 2.67 -3.68
CA ARG A 172 -3.87 3.15 -4.00
C ARG A 172 -3.83 3.92 -5.31
N TYR A 173 -4.55 3.45 -6.33
CA TYR A 173 -4.65 4.16 -7.59
C TYR A 173 -5.12 5.61 -7.39
N TYR A 174 -6.16 5.85 -6.58
CA TYR A 174 -6.67 7.19 -6.31
C TYR A 174 -5.72 8.06 -5.49
N ILE A 175 -5.02 7.45 -4.52
CA ILE A 175 -3.98 8.14 -3.74
C ILE A 175 -2.84 8.60 -4.67
N ASP A 176 -2.36 7.72 -5.56
CA ASP A 176 -1.25 8.02 -6.48
C ASP A 176 -1.66 9.03 -7.57
N ASN A 177 -2.92 8.99 -8.03
CA ASN A 177 -3.45 9.89 -9.06
C ASN A 177 -4.09 11.17 -8.51
N ARG A 178 -4.00 11.41 -7.19
CA ARG A 178 -4.44 12.65 -6.53
C ARG A 178 -5.93 12.96 -6.76
N ALA A 179 -6.79 11.99 -6.45
CA ALA A 179 -8.22 12.26 -6.33
C ALA A 179 -8.46 13.49 -5.44
N ASP A 180 -9.44 14.34 -5.81
CA ASP A 180 -9.71 15.56 -5.07
C ASP A 180 -10.12 15.29 -3.60
N GLN A 181 -10.97 14.28 -3.39
CA GLN A 181 -11.39 13.82 -2.06
C GLN A 181 -11.27 12.31 -1.93
N ILE A 182 -10.70 11.88 -0.79
CA ILE A 182 -10.66 10.48 -0.38
C ILE A 182 -11.04 10.43 1.10
N ASP A 183 -12.17 9.83 1.42
CA ASP A 183 -12.55 9.53 2.80
C ASP A 183 -12.44 8.03 3.04
N VAL A 184 -11.57 7.63 3.97
CA VAL A 184 -11.33 6.22 4.29
C VAL A 184 -11.50 5.96 5.77
N ILE A 185 -12.25 4.91 6.07
CA ILE A 185 -12.33 4.30 7.39
C ILE A 185 -11.76 2.89 7.27
N TYR A 186 -10.74 2.60 8.05
CA TYR A 186 -10.14 1.27 8.15
C TYR A 186 -10.75 0.47 9.29
N ASP A 187 -10.74 -0.86 9.15
CA ASP A 187 -11.01 -1.74 10.27
C ASP A 187 -9.81 -1.78 11.23
N LYS A 188 -10.06 -1.68 12.54
CA LYS A 188 -9.00 -1.56 13.55
C LYS A 188 -8.30 -2.89 13.85
N GLU A 189 -9.00 -4.01 13.63
CA GLU A 189 -8.50 -5.34 14.00
C GLU A 189 -7.78 -5.99 12.83
N LEU A 190 -8.42 -5.96 11.66
CA LEU A 190 -7.89 -6.62 10.46
C LEU A 190 -7.27 -5.64 9.45
N GLY A 191 -7.39 -4.32 9.64
CA GLY A 191 -6.74 -3.32 8.80
C GLY A 191 -7.40 -3.06 7.44
N TYR A 192 -8.37 -3.85 6.99
CA TYR A 192 -8.98 -3.66 5.66
C TYR A 192 -9.72 -2.31 5.50
N THR A 193 -9.92 -1.87 4.26
CA THR A 193 -10.66 -0.64 3.90
C THR A 193 -12.16 -0.80 4.16
N LYS A 194 -12.58 -0.61 5.42
CA LYS A 194 -13.96 -0.83 5.87
C LYS A 194 -14.98 0.04 5.15
N SER A 195 -14.64 1.29 4.89
CA SER A 195 -15.46 2.21 4.10
C SER A 195 -14.56 3.16 3.34
N VAL A 196 -14.85 3.39 2.07
CA VAL A 196 -14.15 4.36 1.23
C VAL A 196 -15.16 5.13 0.40
N TYR A 197 -14.93 6.44 0.30
CA TYR A 197 -15.56 7.34 -0.65
C TYR A 197 -14.48 8.08 -1.42
N ILE A 198 -14.62 8.16 -2.73
CA ILE A 198 -13.72 8.84 -3.65
C ILE A 198 -14.53 9.81 -4.50
N ASP A 199 -14.09 11.07 -4.52
CA ASP A 199 -14.46 12.05 -5.53
C ASP A 199 -13.18 12.42 -6.29
N PHE A 200 -13.08 11.97 -7.55
CA PHE A 200 -11.86 12.13 -8.34
C PHE A 200 -11.73 13.55 -8.89
N GLU A 201 -12.80 14.05 -9.51
CA GLU A 201 -12.93 15.41 -10.00
C GLU A 201 -14.22 16.03 -9.46
N ARG A 202 -14.08 17.07 -8.60
CA ARG A 202 -15.19 17.82 -7.96
C ARG A 202 -16.35 18.29 -8.87
N MET A 203 -16.16 18.25 -10.18
CA MET A 203 -17.10 18.74 -11.17
C MET A 203 -17.86 17.63 -11.91
N LEU A 204 -17.54 16.35 -11.67
CA LEU A 204 -18.10 15.19 -12.38
C LEU A 204 -18.64 14.13 -11.40
N ALA A 205 -19.93 14.23 -11.08
CA ALA A 205 -20.62 13.32 -10.15
C ALA A 205 -20.74 11.86 -10.66
N ASP A 206 -20.48 11.58 -11.94
CA ASP A 206 -20.47 10.23 -12.50
C ASP A 206 -19.18 9.45 -12.17
N GLU A 207 -18.16 10.12 -11.66
CA GLU A 207 -16.90 9.51 -11.24
C GLU A 207 -16.86 9.14 -9.75
N GLU A 208 -17.85 9.58 -8.96
CA GLU A 208 -17.95 9.26 -7.54
C GLU A 208 -18.07 7.76 -7.32
N GLN A 209 -17.13 7.23 -6.54
CA GLN A 209 -17.08 5.82 -6.20
C GLN A 209 -17.07 5.64 -4.71
N ASN A 210 -17.80 4.62 -4.25
CA ASN A 210 -17.77 4.22 -2.86
C ASN A 210 -17.76 2.71 -2.73
N TRP A 211 -17.17 2.23 -1.65
CA TRP A 211 -17.33 0.85 -1.24
C TRP A 211 -17.25 0.72 0.26
N ARG A 212 -17.87 -0.34 0.76
CA ARG A 212 -17.90 -0.70 2.16
C ARG A 212 -17.72 -2.20 2.31
N ILE A 213 -16.58 -2.61 2.83
CA ILE A 213 -16.38 -3.97 3.29
C ILE A 213 -17.12 -4.10 4.63
N ILE A 214 -18.33 -4.65 4.59
CA ILE A 214 -19.23 -4.77 5.74
C ILE A 214 -18.58 -5.65 6.81
N ARG A 215 -18.02 -6.79 6.39
CA ARG A 215 -17.28 -7.72 7.26
C ARG A 215 -16.33 -8.59 6.46
N VAL A 216 -15.24 -8.99 7.09
CA VAL A 216 -14.37 -10.09 6.66
C VAL A 216 -14.43 -11.18 7.74
N THR A 217 -14.81 -12.39 7.34
CA THR A 217 -14.93 -13.54 8.24
C THR A 217 -13.88 -14.58 7.84
N PRO A 218 -12.85 -14.82 8.65
CA PRO A 218 -11.89 -15.91 8.46
C PRO A 218 -12.60 -17.26 8.28
N LYS A 219 -12.05 -18.13 7.43
CA LYS A 219 -12.50 -19.52 7.27
C LYS A 219 -11.54 -20.52 7.92
#